data_AF-A0A6N4SV18-F1
#
_entry.id   AF-A0A6N4SV18-F1
#
_cell.length_a   1.000
_cell.length_b   1.000
_cell.length_c   1.000
_cell.angle_alpha   90.00
_cell.angle_beta   90.00
_cell.angle_gamma   90.00
#
_symmetry.space_group_name_H-M   'P 1'
#
loop_
_entity.id
_entity.type
_entity.pdbx_description
1 polymer ?
#
loop_
_entity_poly.entity_id
_entity_poly.type
_entity_poly.pdbx_seq_one_letter_code
_entity_poly.pdbx_strand_id
1 'polypeptide(L)'
;MNNNDIIRRLRYTFDFNDDKMIQLFALADQQVTRAEISNWMKKDDDPDFKELYDKELAVFLNGFIIDKRGKKDGQTPVAEKSLNNNIIFRKLKIALNLQDDDILDILELADMRFGKHELSALFRNPDQSQFRPCKDQVLRNFIHGLQLKYRKE
;
A
#
# COMPACT_ATOMS: atom_id res chain seq x y z
N MET A 1 -11.45 -2.09 5.01
CA MET A 1 -11.02 -1.00 4.09
C MET A 1 -10.81 -1.67 2.75
N ASN A 2 -11.43 -1.19 1.66
CA ASN A 2 -11.32 -1.87 0.37
C ASN A 2 -10.07 -1.39 -0.40
N ASN A 3 -9.77 -2.06 -1.52
CA ASN A 3 -8.59 -1.75 -2.33
C ASN A 3 -8.65 -0.34 -2.95
N ASN A 4 -9.84 0.09 -3.40
CA ASN A 4 -10.07 1.45 -3.90
C ASN A 4 -9.73 2.51 -2.84
N ASP A 5 -10.11 2.30 -1.57
CA ASP A 5 -9.77 3.19 -0.46
C ASP A 5 -8.26 3.29 -0.26
N ILE A 6 -7.55 2.16 -0.33
CA ILE A 6 -6.09 2.09 -0.14
C ILE A 6 -5.38 2.88 -1.23
N ILE A 7 -5.69 2.60 -2.51
CA ILE A 7 -5.03 3.29 -3.62
C ILE A 7 -5.35 4.79 -3.62
N ARG A 8 -6.59 5.19 -3.29
CA ARG A 8 -6.99 6.60 -3.20
C ARG A 8 -6.21 7.34 -2.11
N ARG A 9 -6.09 6.72 -0.93
CA ARG A 9 -5.32 7.29 0.18
C ARG A 9 -3.84 7.41 -0.15
N LEU A 10 -3.23 6.36 -0.71
CA LEU A 10 -1.81 6.40 -1.09
C LEU A 10 -1.54 7.44 -2.18
N ARG A 11 -2.42 7.53 -3.20
CA ARG A 11 -2.36 8.56 -4.23
C ARG A 11 -2.37 9.96 -3.62
N TYR A 12 -3.29 10.22 -2.70
CA TYR A 12 -3.37 11.50 -2.00
C TYR A 12 -2.15 11.77 -1.11
N THR A 13 -1.75 10.79 -0.30
CA THR A 13 -0.61 10.89 0.64
C THR A 13 0.69 11.29 -0.05
N PHE A 14 0.94 10.79 -1.26
CA PHE A 14 2.18 11.04 -2.00
C PHE A 14 2.01 11.97 -3.22
N ASP A 15 0.85 12.63 -3.33
CA ASP A 15 0.53 13.59 -4.40
C ASP A 15 0.71 13.02 -5.82
N PHE A 16 0.27 11.78 -6.03
CA PHE A 16 0.39 11.14 -7.33
C PHE A 16 -0.70 11.63 -8.28
N ASN A 17 -0.28 12.32 -9.35
CA ASN A 17 -1.13 12.62 -10.48
C ASN A 17 -1.37 11.36 -11.36
N ASP A 18 -2.24 11.46 -12.37
CA ASP A 18 -2.60 10.31 -13.21
C ASP A 18 -1.38 9.73 -13.96
N ASP A 19 -0.50 10.59 -14.47
CA ASP A 19 0.71 10.16 -15.18
C ASP A 19 1.63 9.35 -14.27
N LYS A 20 1.79 9.80 -13.01
CA LYS A 20 2.56 9.06 -12.01
C LYS A 20 1.90 7.72 -11.70
N MET A 21 0.58 7.67 -11.55
CA MET A 21 -0.13 6.41 -11.35
C MET A 21 0.11 5.44 -12.50
N ILE A 22 -0.05 5.89 -13.76
CA ILE A 22 0.22 5.08 -14.95
C ILE A 22 1.67 4.57 -14.95
N GLN A 23 2.64 5.44 -14.65
CA GLN A 23 4.05 5.06 -14.54
C GLN A 23 4.28 3.96 -13.50
N LEU A 24 3.64 4.03 -12.33
CA LEU A 24 3.78 3.02 -11.28
C LEU A 24 3.29 1.65 -11.75
N PHE A 25 2.13 1.56 -12.40
CA PHE A 25 1.67 0.30 -12.99
C PHE A 25 2.63 -0.21 -14.08
N ALA A 26 3.14 0.68 -14.94
CA ALA A 26 4.06 0.32 -16.01
C ALA A 26 5.40 -0.22 -15.48
N LEU A 27 5.91 0.28 -14.34
CA LEU A 27 7.11 -0.25 -13.69
C LEU A 27 6.94 -1.72 -13.25
N ALA A 28 5.70 -2.14 -12.99
CA ALA A 28 5.32 -3.51 -12.68
C ALA A 28 4.75 -4.27 -13.90
N ASP A 29 5.15 -3.85 -15.11
CA ASP A 29 4.82 -4.47 -16.40
C ASP A 29 3.30 -4.55 -16.70
N GLN A 30 2.50 -3.64 -16.14
CA GLN A 30 1.07 -3.51 -16.45
C GLN A 30 0.77 -2.14 -17.07
N GLN A 31 0.20 -2.15 -18.27
CA GLN A 31 -0.31 -0.94 -18.89
C GLN A 31 -1.73 -0.66 -18.38
N VAL A 32 -1.97 0.60 -17.99
CA VAL A 32 -3.28 1.09 -17.57
C VAL A 32 -3.53 2.45 -18.22
N THR A 33 -4.78 2.74 -18.49
CA THR A 33 -5.24 3.98 -19.11
C THR A 33 -5.63 5.00 -18.05
N ARG A 34 -5.62 6.28 -18.44
CA ARG A 34 -6.14 7.36 -17.60
C ARG A 34 -7.61 7.14 -17.20
N ALA A 35 -8.41 6.54 -18.08
CA ALA A 35 -9.81 6.22 -17.82
C ALA A 35 -9.94 5.15 -16.72
N GLU A 36 -9.12 4.10 -16.75
CA GLU A 36 -9.09 3.08 -15.68
C GLU A 36 -8.68 3.69 -14.33
N ILE A 37 -7.63 4.52 -14.30
CA ILE A 37 -7.24 5.26 -13.10
C ILE A 37 -8.42 6.09 -12.58
N SER A 38 -9.05 6.89 -13.45
CA SER A 38 -10.20 7.71 -13.08
C SER A 38 -11.34 6.87 -12.48
N ASN A 39 -11.66 5.72 -13.09
CA ASN A 39 -12.73 4.83 -12.65
C ASN A 39 -12.48 4.24 -11.26
N TRP A 40 -11.22 3.91 -10.92
CA TRP A 40 -10.85 3.42 -9.59
C TRP A 40 -10.89 4.51 -8.50
N MET A 41 -10.83 5.77 -8.89
CA MET A 41 -10.82 6.93 -7.97
C MET A 41 -12.22 7.49 -7.69
N LYS A 42 -13.22 7.07 -8.47
CA LYS A 42 -14.61 7.46 -8.28
C LYS A 42 -15.18 6.89 -6.97
N LYS A 43 -16.27 7.49 -6.51
CA LYS A 43 -17.05 7.01 -5.37
C LYS A 43 -17.90 5.82 -5.79
N ASP A 44 -18.25 4.98 -4.82
CA ASP A 44 -18.99 3.73 -5.05
C ASP A 44 -20.39 3.93 -5.66
N ASP A 45 -20.96 5.14 -5.59
CA ASP A 45 -22.25 5.52 -6.17
C ASP A 45 -22.15 6.11 -7.59
N ASP A 46 -20.94 6.32 -8.11
CA ASP A 46 -20.73 6.83 -9.47
C ASP A 46 -20.95 5.70 -10.50
N PRO A 47 -21.71 5.93 -11.59
CA PRO A 47 -21.98 4.91 -12.60
C PRO A 47 -20.73 4.36 -13.31
N ASP A 48 -19.65 5.14 -13.38
CA ASP A 48 -18.40 4.70 -13.99
C ASP A 48 -17.44 4.07 -12.98
N PHE A 49 -17.83 3.96 -11.70
CA PHE A 49 -17.02 3.32 -10.67
C PHE A 49 -16.63 1.90 -11.07
N LYS A 50 -15.37 1.57 -10.83
CA LYS A 50 -14.85 0.21 -10.97
C LYS A 50 -14.13 -0.20 -9.69
N GLU A 51 -14.43 -1.41 -9.24
CA GLU A 51 -13.68 -2.03 -8.16
C GLU A 51 -12.23 -2.32 -8.61
N LEU A 52 -11.29 -2.06 -7.71
CA LEU A 52 -9.89 -2.43 -7.87
C LEU A 52 -9.67 -3.80 -7.22
N TYR A 53 -9.36 -4.83 -7.99
CA TYR A 53 -9.12 -6.15 -7.40
C TYR A 53 -7.69 -6.27 -6.83
N ASP A 54 -7.47 -7.34 -6.07
CA ASP A 54 -6.21 -7.57 -5.35
C ASP A 54 -5.01 -7.58 -6.29
N LYS A 55 -5.18 -8.14 -7.49
CA LYS A 55 -4.09 -8.25 -8.46
C LYS A 55 -3.63 -6.87 -8.92
N GLU A 56 -4.55 -5.97 -9.25
CA GLU A 56 -4.25 -4.61 -9.68
C GLU A 56 -3.60 -3.81 -8.54
N LEU A 57 -4.10 -3.95 -7.30
CA LEU A 57 -3.45 -3.32 -6.15
C LEU A 57 -2.04 -3.89 -5.90
N ALA A 58 -1.83 -5.19 -6.07
CA ALA A 58 -0.53 -5.82 -5.91
C ALA A 58 0.48 -5.29 -6.95
N VAL A 59 0.04 -5.12 -8.19
CA VAL A 59 0.84 -4.52 -9.27
C VAL A 59 1.19 -3.07 -8.94
N PHE A 60 0.22 -2.25 -8.50
CA PHE A 60 0.49 -0.88 -8.06
C PHE A 60 1.56 -0.83 -6.96
N LEU A 61 1.42 -1.67 -5.92
CA LEU A 61 2.37 -1.70 -4.80
C LEU A 61 3.76 -2.21 -5.22
N ASN A 62 3.85 -3.17 -6.15
CA ASN A 62 5.12 -3.60 -6.73
C ASN A 62 5.77 -2.46 -7.54
N GLY A 63 4.96 -1.75 -8.33
CA GLY A 63 5.39 -0.56 -9.06
C GLY A 63 5.93 0.51 -8.14
N PHE A 64 5.25 0.75 -7.01
CA PHE A 64 5.68 1.68 -5.99
C PHE A 64 6.98 1.27 -5.30
N ILE A 65 7.19 -0.03 -5.05
CA ILE A 65 8.48 -0.54 -4.57
C ILE A 65 9.58 -0.26 -5.60
N ILE A 66 9.35 -0.57 -6.88
CA ILE A 66 10.34 -0.36 -7.94
C ILE A 66 10.68 1.12 -8.10
N ASP A 67 9.69 2.00 -8.04
CA ASP A 67 9.88 3.45 -8.13
C ASP A 67 10.81 3.99 -7.02
N LYS A 68 10.66 3.47 -5.80
CA LYS A 68 11.42 3.95 -4.63
C LYS A 68 12.73 3.22 -4.40
N ARG A 69 12.83 1.95 -4.78
CA ARG A 69 13.93 1.04 -4.41
C ARG A 69 14.66 0.44 -5.60
N GLY A 70 14.14 0.60 -6.82
CA GLY A 70 14.62 -0.09 -8.01
C GLY A 70 14.16 -1.55 -8.09
N LYS A 71 14.46 -2.20 -9.22
CA LYS A 71 14.21 -3.64 -9.39
C LYS A 71 15.22 -4.44 -8.59
N LYS A 72 14.76 -5.45 -7.86
CA LYS A 72 15.63 -6.41 -7.19
C LYS A 72 16.16 -7.40 -8.22
N ASP A 73 17.48 -7.50 -8.35
CA ASP A 73 18.16 -8.39 -9.31
C ASP A 73 17.68 -8.20 -10.76
N GLY A 74 17.28 -6.97 -11.11
CA GLY A 74 16.73 -6.63 -12.43
C GLY A 74 15.33 -7.17 -12.73
N GLN A 75 14.70 -7.88 -11.79
CA GLN A 75 13.42 -8.55 -12.00
C GLN A 75 12.24 -7.72 -11.48
N THR A 76 11.12 -7.79 -12.21
CA THR A 76 9.82 -7.30 -11.75
C THR A 76 9.18 -8.34 -10.83
N PRO A 77 8.78 -8.00 -9.59
CA PRO A 77 8.10 -8.95 -8.73
C PRO A 77 6.75 -9.38 -9.33
N VAL A 78 6.49 -10.69 -9.30
CA VAL A 78 5.19 -11.24 -9.71
C VAL A 78 4.12 -10.76 -8.74
N ALA A 79 3.05 -10.16 -9.28
CA ALA A 79 1.92 -9.71 -8.47
C ALA A 79 1.16 -10.89 -7.84
N GLU A 80 0.85 -10.75 -6.56
CA GLU A 80 0.03 -11.71 -5.83
C GLU A 80 -1.39 -11.78 -6.40
N LYS A 81 -1.95 -12.99 -6.43
CA LYS A 81 -3.34 -13.21 -6.88
C LYS A 81 -4.38 -12.72 -5.85
N SER A 82 -4.01 -12.77 -4.57
CA SER A 82 -4.82 -12.31 -3.45
C SER A 82 -3.96 -11.51 -2.49
N LEU A 83 -4.56 -10.50 -1.87
CA LEU A 83 -3.91 -9.64 -0.90
C LEU A 83 -4.56 -9.80 0.47
N ASN A 84 -3.74 -9.59 1.49
CA ASN A 84 -4.20 -9.33 2.83
C ASN A 84 -3.43 -8.14 3.39
N ASN A 85 -3.88 -7.62 4.53
CA ASN A 85 -3.28 -6.45 5.15
C ASN A 85 -1.79 -6.64 5.51
N ASN A 86 -1.35 -7.85 5.88
CA ASN A 86 0.07 -8.11 6.16
C ASN A 86 0.93 -7.95 4.91
N ILE A 87 0.45 -8.42 3.76
CA ILE A 87 1.15 -8.29 2.47
C ILE A 87 1.21 -6.81 2.07
N ILE A 88 0.09 -6.09 2.14
CA ILE A 88 0.03 -4.66 1.80
C ILE A 88 0.97 -3.85 2.70
N PHE A 89 0.92 -4.07 4.02
CA PHE A 89 1.80 -3.40 4.97
C PHE A 89 3.27 -3.71 4.67
N ARG A 90 3.62 -4.98 4.42
CA ARG A 90 5.00 -5.35 4.08
C ARG A 90 5.48 -4.64 2.81
N LYS A 91 4.65 -4.55 1.76
CA LYS A 91 5.02 -3.85 0.53
C LYS A 91 5.26 -2.35 0.77
N LEU A 92 4.40 -1.70 1.56
CA LEU A 92 4.58 -0.29 1.94
C LEU A 92 5.85 -0.08 2.78
N LYS A 93 6.13 -0.96 3.74
CA LYS A 93 7.38 -0.95 4.53
C LYS A 93 8.60 -1.00 3.62
N ILE A 94 8.60 -1.90 2.62
CA ILE A 94 9.70 -2.05 1.66
C ILE A 94 9.82 -0.81 0.78
N ALA A 95 8.72 -0.35 0.18
CA ALA A 95 8.72 0.81 -0.73
C ALA A 95 9.29 2.05 -0.05
N LEU A 96 8.90 2.28 1.20
CA LEU A 96 9.31 3.45 1.97
C LEU A 96 10.60 3.25 2.78
N ASN A 97 11.22 2.06 2.71
CA ASN A 97 12.43 1.70 3.45
C ASN A 97 12.32 1.91 4.98
N LEU A 98 11.15 1.63 5.54
CA LEU A 98 10.87 1.88 6.95
C LEU A 98 11.49 0.80 7.84
N GLN A 99 12.18 1.23 8.89
CA GLN A 99 12.54 0.37 10.01
C GLN A 99 11.37 0.23 10.98
N ASP A 100 11.49 -0.69 11.95
CA ASP A 100 10.43 -0.93 12.92
C ASP A 100 10.12 0.33 13.74
N ASP A 101 11.16 1.08 14.16
CA ASP A 101 10.98 2.34 14.90
C ASP A 101 10.25 3.40 14.04
N ASP A 102 10.57 3.52 12.75
CA ASP A 102 9.85 4.43 11.84
C ASP A 102 8.35 4.11 11.76
N ILE A 103 8.01 2.82 11.76
CA ILE A 103 6.61 2.38 11.68
C ILE A 103 5.88 2.67 12.98
N LEU A 104 6.53 2.48 14.13
CA LEU A 104 5.96 2.83 15.43
C LEU A 104 5.68 4.32 15.53
N ASP A 105 6.62 5.16 15.12
CA ASP A 105 6.45 6.62 15.09
C ASP A 105 5.29 7.02 14.17
N ILE A 106 5.16 6.37 12.99
CA ILE A 106 4.06 6.63 12.06
C ILE A 106 2.70 6.24 12.65
N LEU A 107 2.62 5.10 13.34
CA LEU A 107 1.39 4.67 14.01
C LEU A 107 1.01 5.62 15.15
N GLU A 108 2.00 6.12 15.90
CA GLU A 108 1.80 7.08 16.97
C GLU A 108 1.25 8.42 16.47
N LEU A 109 1.65 8.89 15.27
CA LEU A 109 1.04 10.08 14.64
C LEU A 109 -0.47 9.95 14.45
N ALA A 110 -0.98 8.73 14.29
CA ALA A 110 -2.40 8.42 14.15
C ALA A 110 -3.05 7.97 15.48
N ASP A 111 -2.45 8.36 16.62
CA ASP A 111 -2.86 7.99 17.97
C ASP A 111 -2.94 6.47 18.22
N MET A 112 -2.23 5.67 17.41
CA MET A 112 -2.20 4.21 17.54
C MET A 112 -0.92 3.75 18.22
N ARG A 113 -1.00 3.47 19.52
CA ARG A 113 0.09 2.85 20.26
C ARG A 113 0.24 1.38 19.86
N PHE A 114 1.47 0.99 19.53
CA PHE A 114 1.80 -0.37 19.12
C PHE A 114 3.17 -0.76 19.71
N GLY A 115 3.31 -1.99 20.22
CA GLY A 115 4.58 -2.48 20.74
C GLY A 115 5.49 -3.07 19.66
N LYS A 116 6.81 -3.08 19.89
CA LYS A 116 7.80 -3.75 19.00
C LYS A 116 7.46 -5.24 18.77
N HIS A 117 7.01 -5.94 19.81
CA HIS A 117 6.62 -7.34 19.70
C HIS A 117 5.36 -7.54 18.85
N GLU A 118 4.37 -6.66 19.00
CA GLU A 118 3.15 -6.68 18.19
C GLU A 118 3.47 -6.40 16.72
N LEU A 119 4.35 -5.43 16.46
CA LEU A 119 4.80 -5.10 15.10
C LEU A 119 5.52 -6.28 14.45
N SER A 120 6.48 -6.87 15.18
CA SER A 120 7.21 -8.05 14.72
C SER A 120 6.25 -9.18 14.32
N ALA A 121 5.20 -9.42 15.10
CA ALA A 121 4.22 -10.47 14.85
C ALA A 121 3.49 -10.33 13.49
N LEU A 122 3.30 -9.11 12.98
CA LEU A 122 2.67 -8.86 11.67
C LEU A 122 3.55 -9.30 10.50
N PHE A 123 4.87 -9.34 10.69
CA PHE A 123 5.84 -9.63 9.63
C PHE A 123 6.49 -11.01 9.76
N ARG A 124 6.00 -11.86 10.67
CA ARG A 124 6.42 -13.28 10.74
C ARG A 124 5.87 -14.09 9.57
N ASN A 125 6.44 -15.26 9.36
CA ASN A 125 5.89 -16.23 8.42
C ASN A 125 4.51 -16.71 8.94
N PRO A 126 3.45 -16.73 8.12
CA PRO A 126 2.11 -17.22 8.50
C PRO A 126 2.07 -18.56 9.22
N ASP A 127 3.00 -19.47 8.93
CA ASP A 127 3.06 -20.81 9.55
C ASP A 127 3.61 -20.79 10.99
N GLN A 128 4.13 -19.66 11.47
CA GLN A 128 4.70 -19.53 12.81
C GLN A 128 3.63 -19.20 13.85
N SER A 129 3.74 -19.80 15.05
CA SER A 129 2.79 -19.61 16.17
C SER A 129 2.61 -18.16 16.63
N GLN A 130 3.63 -17.33 16.40
CA GLN A 130 3.65 -15.92 16.78
C GLN A 130 3.24 -14.99 15.64
N PHE A 131 2.86 -15.52 14.47
CA PHE A 131 2.27 -14.72 13.41
C PHE A 131 0.91 -14.18 13.85
N ARG A 132 0.65 -12.91 13.53
CA ARG A 132 -0.64 -12.28 13.77
C ARG A 132 -1.14 -11.60 12.49
N PRO A 133 -2.42 -11.83 12.11
CA PRO A 133 -3.00 -11.12 10.99
C PRO A 133 -3.10 -9.63 11.31
N CYS A 134 -2.69 -8.80 10.35
CA CYS A 134 -2.85 -7.36 10.43
C CYS A 134 -4.33 -7.01 10.27
N LYS A 135 -4.92 -6.42 11.31
CA LYS A 135 -6.32 -5.99 11.25
C LYS A 135 -6.47 -4.74 10.40
N ASP A 136 -7.66 -4.55 9.84
CA ASP A 136 -8.00 -3.36 9.04
C ASP A 136 -7.70 -2.05 9.76
N GLN A 137 -7.98 -2.00 11.07
CA GLN A 137 -7.75 -0.81 11.88
C GLN A 137 -6.26 -0.44 11.94
N VAL A 138 -5.38 -1.43 12.04
CA VAL A 138 -3.92 -1.22 12.06
C VAL A 138 -3.47 -0.62 10.74
N LEU A 139 -3.87 -1.24 9.61
CA LEU A 139 -3.47 -0.76 8.29
C LEU A 139 -4.04 0.63 7.99
N ARG A 140 -5.29 0.88 8.38
CA ARG A 140 -5.95 2.18 8.23
C ARG A 140 -5.19 3.29 8.98
N ASN A 141 -4.85 3.04 10.25
CA ASN A 141 -4.10 4.01 11.06
C ASN A 141 -2.68 4.19 10.54
N PHE A 142 -2.01 3.13 10.08
CA PHE A 142 -0.70 3.25 9.46
C PHE A 142 -0.74 4.16 8.21
N ILE A 143 -1.70 3.93 7.29
CA ILE A 143 -1.84 4.78 6.09
C ILE A 143 -2.23 6.22 6.47
N HIS A 144 -3.04 6.42 7.51
CA HIS A 144 -3.35 7.75 8.01
C HIS A 144 -2.10 8.43 8.60
N GLY A 145 -1.29 7.73 9.38
CA GLY A 145 -0.01 8.22 9.88
C GLY A 145 0.96 8.58 8.74
N LEU A 146 1.00 7.79 7.67
CA LEU A 146 1.75 8.14 6.45
C LEU A 146 1.24 9.45 5.85
N GLN A 147 -0.08 9.64 5.77
CA GLN A 147 -0.68 10.90 5.31
C GLN A 147 -0.22 12.07 6.17
N LEU A 148 -0.30 11.97 7.50
CA LEU A 148 0.15 13.03 8.42
C LEU A 148 1.65 13.32 8.28
N LYS A 149 2.47 12.29 8.03
CA LYS A 149 3.92 12.43 7.88
C LYS A 149 4.33 13.09 6.55
N TYR A 150 3.74 12.68 5.43
CA TYR A 150 4.17 13.05 4.09
C TYR A 150 3.33 14.14 3.43
N ARG A 151 2.05 14.24 3.78
CA ARG A 151 1.13 15.26 3.29
C ARG A 151 0.83 16.23 4.44
N LYS A 152 1.78 17.11 4.72
CA LYS A 152 1.56 18.26 5.60
C LYS A 152 0.68 19.27 4.86
N GLU A 153 -0.22 19.93 5.59
CA GLU A 153 -1.11 20.99 5.08
C GLU A 153 -0.36 22.08 4.30
#